data_AF-M5BKT1-F1
#
_entry.id   AF-M5BKT1-F1
#
_cell.length_a   1.000
_cell.length_b   1.000
_cell.length_c   1.000
_cell.angle_alpha   90.00
_cell.angle_beta   90.00
_cell.angle_gamma   90.00
#
_symmetry.space_group_name_H-M   'P 1'
#
loop_
_entity.id
_entity.type
_entity.pdbx_description
1 polymer ?
#
loop_
_entity_poly.entity_id
_entity_poly.type
_entity_poly.pdbx_seq_one_letter_code
_entity_poly.pdbx_strand_id
1 'polypeptide(L)'
;MSAAGGGGAYSFSLTTFSPSGKLVQIEHALAVVAQGTTSLGIKATNGIVIATEKKSSSILVDESAIDKVCVICPNIGIVYSGMGPDYRVLTAKARKSAQAYWKIYGEYPPTRVLVQSIATVMQEATQSGGVRPFGVSLLVAGWDSHRGPSLYQVDPSGSFWAWKASAIGKNMTNAKTFLEKRYNDDISLEDAIHTALLTLKEGFEGQMTEKTIEIGVVTVPTAEELAEIPVGGERVKPVFRKLTEEQVRDYLALYLPPTAPLPPILTLGLPEDDPALVELNKELYDFLALALRAFVQTWWGQITPRDKDLLPQITRVVTHVIQDIEQRASNVDLGNLVLSQIPVLVDLHVNDYRISAMRMGTAFTNASPSPTIPGLFHMLQPHVAIQTNQDTGVPIISEVYLRQLVENILRLSLPSEDWESEAEKCAVREIVAHERRKRLQRRDTSESVTSLSSSMEDRIETPAEVISDGMTDGDILLPSLKLVGDLIQAGDRLPTSASLLLLRFSGRLCQPWFEKLIPLMLSRAISPTSLTGIIQASKRALFPNDGWPGPAPAEPTIEEQLLLREQLEGRLSELCQPWVASVILGGSRKIQASTIKQALDPFSESAEINSHLLVMLLDLVASELWPELNQSS
;
A
#
# COMPACT_ATOMS: atom_id res chain seq x y z
N MET A 1 -57.92 39.32 29.73
CA MET A 1 -56.87 39.78 30.67
C MET A 1 -56.26 38.56 31.36
N SER A 2 -54.97 38.31 31.15
CA SER A 2 -54.08 37.49 31.98
C SER A 2 -52.67 38.03 31.77
N ALA A 3 -51.93 38.16 32.87
CA ALA A 3 -50.91 39.17 33.12
C ALA A 3 -49.61 39.07 32.29
N ALA A 4 -49.00 40.25 32.15
CA ALA A 4 -47.66 40.52 31.63
C ALA A 4 -46.54 39.81 32.40
N GLY A 5 -45.41 39.59 31.73
CA GLY A 5 -44.16 39.17 32.36
C GLY A 5 -42.97 39.12 31.41
N GLY A 6 -42.23 40.23 31.26
CA GLY A 6 -40.79 40.20 30.98
C GLY A 6 -40.32 40.58 29.57
N GLY A 7 -40.71 41.76 29.04
CA GLY A 7 -39.82 42.43 28.08
C GLY A 7 -38.55 42.81 28.83
N GLY A 8 -37.46 42.07 28.64
CA GLY A 8 -36.17 42.37 29.28
C GLY A 8 -35.74 43.80 28.97
N ALA A 9 -34.96 44.42 29.87
CA ALA A 9 -34.49 45.81 29.76
C ALA A 9 -33.72 46.16 28.45
N TYR A 10 -33.46 45.16 27.61
CA TYR A 10 -32.82 45.26 26.30
C TYR A 10 -33.84 45.13 25.16
N SER A 11 -34.65 46.16 24.92
CA SER A 11 -35.58 46.22 23.77
C SER A 11 -34.94 46.76 22.48
N PHE A 12 -33.65 47.12 22.52
CA PHE A 12 -32.90 47.66 21.39
C PHE A 12 -32.04 46.58 20.73
N SER A 13 -31.82 46.70 19.40
CA SER A 13 -30.97 45.77 18.65
C SER A 13 -29.53 45.84 19.15
N LEU A 14 -28.93 44.67 19.41
CA LEU A 14 -27.51 44.54 19.71
C LEU A 14 -26.64 44.45 18.44
N THR A 15 -27.28 44.26 17.28
CA THR A 15 -26.64 44.23 15.97
C THR A 15 -26.93 45.55 15.26
N THR A 16 -25.92 46.42 15.20
CA THR A 16 -26.00 47.75 14.60
C THR A 16 -24.97 47.92 13.49
N PHE A 17 -25.23 48.85 12.57
CA PHE A 17 -24.28 49.20 11.52
C PHE A 17 -23.06 49.90 12.11
N SER A 18 -21.87 49.44 11.73
CA SER A 18 -20.63 50.16 11.97
C SER A 18 -20.58 51.42 11.10
N PRO A 19 -19.69 52.39 11.42
CA PRO A 19 -19.44 53.54 10.54
C PRO A 19 -19.01 53.17 9.11
N SER A 20 -18.49 51.96 8.91
CA SER A 20 -18.10 51.41 7.60
C SER A 20 -19.22 50.63 6.90
N GLY A 21 -20.44 50.59 7.46
CA GLY A 21 -21.61 49.90 6.88
C GLY A 21 -21.67 48.40 7.15
N LYS A 22 -20.84 47.88 8.07
CA LYS A 22 -20.78 46.44 8.40
C LYS A 22 -21.66 46.09 9.59
N LEU A 23 -22.15 44.86 9.63
CA LEU A 23 -22.85 44.29 10.79
C LEU A 23 -21.89 43.38 11.56
N VAL A 24 -21.17 43.97 12.52
CA VAL A 24 -20.04 43.32 13.23
C VAL A 24 -20.46 42.05 13.97
N GLN A 25 -21.67 42.02 14.56
CA GLN A 25 -22.18 40.82 15.24
C GLN A 25 -22.34 39.62 14.29
N ILE A 26 -22.66 39.87 13.02
CA ILE A 26 -22.76 38.80 12.00
C ILE A 26 -21.36 38.32 11.62
N GLU A 27 -20.39 39.23 11.45
CA GLU A 27 -18.99 38.86 11.20
C GLU A 27 -18.41 38.01 12.34
N HIS A 28 -18.75 38.34 13.59
CA HIS A 28 -18.35 37.54 14.76
C HIS A 28 -19.02 36.16 14.77
N ALA A 29 -20.31 36.07 14.42
CA ALA A 29 -20.99 34.78 14.30
C ALA A 29 -20.36 33.91 13.21
N LEU A 30 -20.01 34.49 12.06
CA LEU A 30 -19.28 33.80 10.99
C LEU A 30 -17.88 33.35 11.43
N ALA A 31 -17.17 34.14 12.23
CA ALA A 31 -15.89 33.73 12.81
C ALA A 31 -16.04 32.51 13.74
N VAL A 32 -17.13 32.42 14.51
CA VAL A 32 -17.47 31.24 15.32
C VAL A 32 -17.78 30.02 14.44
N VAL A 33 -18.50 30.22 13.34
CA VAL A 33 -18.75 29.15 12.35
C VAL A 33 -17.43 28.61 11.79
N ALA A 34 -16.49 29.50 11.45
CA ALA A 34 -15.16 29.14 10.96
C ALA A 34 -14.29 28.41 12.00
N GLN A 35 -14.67 28.37 13.28
CA GLN A 35 -14.01 27.54 14.29
C GLN A 35 -14.72 26.20 14.51
N GLY A 36 -15.92 26.03 13.97
CA GLY A 36 -16.70 24.80 14.06
C GLY A 36 -16.09 23.64 13.26
N THR A 37 -16.47 22.42 13.63
CA THR A 37 -16.11 21.20 12.88
C THR A 37 -16.57 21.28 11.42
N THR A 38 -15.81 20.66 10.54
CA THR A 38 -16.06 20.72 9.10
C THR A 38 -17.30 19.90 8.75
N SER A 39 -18.20 20.50 7.99
CA SER A 39 -19.39 19.86 7.41
C SER A 39 -19.48 20.20 5.95
N LEU A 40 -19.97 19.26 5.14
CA LEU A 40 -20.09 19.46 3.70
C LEU A 40 -21.31 18.76 3.14
N GLY A 41 -21.68 19.15 1.92
CA GLY A 41 -22.75 18.51 1.18
C GLY A 41 -22.47 18.52 -0.32
N ILE A 42 -22.91 17.46 -1.00
CA ILE A 42 -22.71 17.24 -2.43
C ILE A 42 -24.05 16.76 -3.02
N LYS A 43 -24.53 17.49 -4.03
CA LYS A 43 -25.71 17.12 -4.82
C LYS A 43 -25.27 16.21 -5.97
N ALA A 44 -25.80 14.99 -5.99
CA ALA A 44 -25.64 14.02 -7.05
C ALA A 44 -26.85 14.05 -8.00
N THR A 45 -26.78 13.27 -9.08
CA THR A 45 -27.88 13.09 -10.04
C THR A 45 -29.07 12.36 -9.40
N ASN A 46 -28.80 11.31 -8.63
CA ASN A 46 -29.78 10.44 -7.99
C ASN A 46 -29.92 10.66 -6.47
N GLY A 47 -29.32 11.72 -5.91
CA GLY A 47 -29.43 12.01 -4.49
C GLY A 47 -28.61 13.20 -3.98
N ILE A 48 -28.51 13.33 -2.66
CA ILE A 48 -27.65 14.30 -1.99
C ILE A 48 -27.00 13.63 -0.80
N VAL A 49 -25.72 13.88 -0.57
CA VAL A 49 -25.05 13.53 0.68
C VAL A 49 -24.75 14.80 1.48
N ILE A 50 -24.94 14.73 2.80
CA ILE A 50 -24.40 15.68 3.77
C ILE A 50 -23.59 14.90 4.79
N ALA A 51 -22.38 15.37 5.10
CA ALA A 51 -21.46 14.67 5.99
C ALA A 51 -20.77 15.65 6.93
N THR A 52 -20.43 15.17 8.12
CA THR A 52 -19.73 15.98 9.13
C THR A 52 -18.89 15.14 10.06
N GLU A 53 -17.83 15.77 10.58
CA GLU A 53 -17.04 15.24 11.68
C GLU A 53 -17.80 15.34 13.01
N LYS A 54 -17.81 14.24 13.76
CA LYS A 54 -18.30 14.14 15.13
C LYS A 54 -17.10 14.10 16.09
N LYS A 55 -16.76 15.29 16.61
CA LYS A 55 -15.66 15.47 17.57
C LYS A 55 -16.18 15.27 19.00
N SER A 56 -15.76 14.19 19.65
CA SER A 56 -15.98 14.00 21.08
C SER A 56 -14.91 14.73 21.89
N SER A 57 -15.32 15.39 22.98
CA SER A 57 -14.40 16.11 23.87
C SER A 57 -13.75 15.19 24.91
N SER A 58 -14.32 14.01 25.16
CA SER A 58 -13.84 13.03 26.13
C SER A 58 -14.43 11.66 25.84
N ILE A 59 -13.65 10.61 26.09
CA ILE A 59 -14.10 9.21 26.01
C ILE A 59 -15.26 8.87 26.95
N LEU A 60 -15.52 9.72 27.95
CA LEU A 60 -16.63 9.56 28.89
C LEU A 60 -17.96 10.12 28.36
N VAL A 61 -17.93 10.85 27.24
CA VAL A 61 -19.13 11.38 26.61
C VAL A 61 -19.80 10.26 25.84
N ASP A 62 -21.09 10.04 26.10
CA ASP A 62 -21.91 9.16 25.28
C ASP A 62 -22.16 9.82 23.92
N GLU A 63 -21.39 9.40 22.93
CA GLU A 63 -21.46 9.90 21.57
C GLU A 63 -22.82 9.59 20.92
N SER A 64 -23.51 8.53 21.32
CA SER A 64 -24.81 8.15 20.74
C SER A 64 -25.90 9.21 20.98
N ALA A 65 -25.76 10.01 22.04
CA ALA A 65 -26.70 11.07 22.39
C ALA A 65 -26.48 12.40 21.63
N ILE A 66 -25.41 12.49 20.82
CA ILE A 66 -25.03 13.72 20.11
C ILE A 66 -25.25 13.52 18.61
N ASP A 67 -26.33 14.09 18.08
CA ASP A 67 -26.59 14.13 16.63
C ASP A 67 -26.20 15.49 16.04
N LYS A 68 -25.36 15.47 15.01
CA LYS A 68 -25.05 16.65 14.18
C LYS A 68 -25.84 16.63 12.88
N VAL A 69 -26.11 15.45 12.32
CA VAL A 69 -27.02 15.27 11.18
C VAL A 69 -28.42 14.95 11.71
N CYS A 70 -29.39 15.82 11.46
CA CYS A 70 -30.76 15.67 11.96
C CYS A 70 -31.78 15.55 10.82
N VAL A 71 -32.69 14.59 10.95
CA VAL A 71 -33.93 14.52 10.14
C VAL A 71 -34.89 15.60 10.64
N ILE A 72 -35.38 16.49 9.76
CA ILE A 72 -36.40 17.49 10.10
C ILE A 72 -37.79 16.98 9.74
N CYS A 73 -37.92 16.45 8.54
CA CYS A 73 -39.10 15.77 8.02
C CYS A 73 -38.65 14.68 7.05
N PRO A 74 -39.54 13.76 6.62
CA PRO A 74 -39.16 12.61 5.80
C PRO A 74 -38.37 12.95 4.53
N ASN A 75 -38.50 14.15 3.98
CA ASN A 75 -37.83 14.60 2.76
C ASN A 75 -36.69 15.62 2.97
N ILE A 76 -36.40 16.07 4.20
CA ILE A 76 -35.39 17.10 4.47
C ILE A 76 -34.56 16.77 5.72
N GLY A 77 -33.23 16.84 5.55
CA GLY A 77 -32.25 16.76 6.61
C GLY A 77 -31.34 17.98 6.68
N ILE A 78 -30.75 18.21 7.86
CA ILE A 78 -29.85 19.34 8.13
C ILE A 78 -28.58 18.86 8.81
N VAL A 79 -27.46 19.49 8.47
CA VAL A 79 -26.19 19.43 9.21
C VAL A 79 -25.66 20.85 9.45
N TYR A 80 -24.78 21.05 10.41
CA TYR A 80 -24.29 22.37 10.80
C TYR A 80 -22.78 22.43 11.04
N SER A 81 -22.25 23.65 11.04
CA SER A 81 -20.95 23.99 11.63
C SER A 81 -21.10 25.23 12.51
N GLY A 82 -20.45 25.22 13.69
CA GLY A 82 -20.51 26.30 14.68
C GLY A 82 -21.01 25.82 16.05
N MET A 83 -21.89 26.58 16.69
CA MET A 83 -22.40 26.33 18.05
C MET A 83 -23.53 25.28 18.09
N GLY A 84 -23.26 24.11 18.71
CA GLY A 84 -24.27 23.04 18.86
C GLY A 84 -25.57 23.43 19.58
N PRO A 85 -25.55 24.22 20.67
CA PRO A 85 -26.78 24.65 21.35
C PRO A 85 -27.70 25.49 20.45
N ASP A 86 -27.13 26.41 19.67
CA ASP A 86 -27.86 27.23 18.69
C ASP A 86 -28.50 26.34 17.61
N TYR A 87 -27.74 25.36 17.10
CA TYR A 87 -28.25 24.37 16.13
C TYR A 87 -29.45 23.56 16.67
N ARG A 88 -29.40 23.11 17.93
CA ARG A 88 -30.47 22.33 18.54
C ARG A 88 -31.79 23.11 18.62
N VAL A 89 -31.72 24.41 18.93
CA VAL A 89 -32.91 25.28 18.95
C VAL A 89 -33.45 25.50 17.54
N LEU A 90 -32.58 25.74 16.56
CA LEU A 90 -32.99 25.90 15.16
C LEU A 90 -33.63 24.62 14.60
N THR A 91 -33.10 23.44 14.96
CA THR A 91 -33.66 22.14 14.58
C THR A 91 -35.09 21.98 15.10
N ALA A 92 -35.35 22.34 16.37
CA ALA A 92 -36.69 22.30 16.95
C ALA A 92 -37.66 23.26 16.25
N LYS A 93 -37.21 24.49 15.94
CA LYS A 93 -38.00 25.46 15.18
C LYS A 93 -38.28 24.99 13.75
N ALA A 94 -37.30 24.39 13.08
CA ALA A 94 -37.44 23.84 11.74
C ALA A 94 -38.48 22.70 11.70
N ARG A 95 -38.41 21.75 12.66
CA ARG A 95 -39.41 20.68 12.80
C ARG A 95 -40.82 21.23 13.03
N LYS A 96 -40.95 22.24 13.89
CA LYS A 96 -42.24 22.92 14.14
C LYS A 96 -42.78 23.60 12.88
N SER A 97 -41.92 24.27 12.10
CA SER A 97 -42.30 24.91 10.84
C SER A 97 -42.74 23.88 9.79
N ALA A 98 -42.01 22.77 9.63
CA ALA A 98 -42.37 21.69 8.73
C ALA A 98 -43.74 21.07 9.07
N GLN A 99 -44.01 20.83 10.35
CA GLN A 99 -45.30 20.34 10.81
C GLN A 99 -46.44 21.36 10.61
N ALA A 100 -46.17 22.66 10.79
CA ALA A 100 -47.15 23.70 10.55
C ALA A 100 -47.54 23.75 9.06
N TYR A 101 -46.57 23.61 8.16
CA TYR A 101 -46.83 23.49 6.72
C TYR A 101 -47.68 22.25 6.41
N TRP A 102 -47.31 21.08 6.94
CA TRP A 102 -48.07 19.85 6.77
C TRP A 102 -49.52 19.95 7.26
N LYS A 103 -49.76 20.63 8.39
CA LYS A 103 -51.13 20.85 8.90
C LYS A 103 -52.01 21.69 7.98
N ILE A 104 -51.41 22.58 7.18
CA ILE A 104 -52.14 23.49 6.30
C ILE A 104 -52.34 22.85 4.92
N TYR A 105 -51.28 22.25 4.37
CA TYR A 105 -51.25 21.78 2.97
C TYR A 105 -51.37 20.26 2.83
N GLY A 106 -51.33 19.50 3.92
CA GLY A 106 -51.40 18.03 3.91
C GLY A 106 -50.12 17.32 3.47
N GLU A 107 -49.07 18.07 3.12
CA GLU A 107 -47.79 17.55 2.63
C GLU A 107 -46.59 18.24 3.31
N TYR A 108 -45.41 17.62 3.27
CA TYR A 108 -44.20 18.24 3.82
C TYR A 108 -43.69 19.36 2.90
N PRO A 109 -43.07 20.41 3.47
CA PRO A 109 -42.68 21.59 2.68
C PRO A 109 -41.62 21.24 1.64
N PRO A 110 -41.61 21.94 0.49
CA PRO A 110 -40.46 21.96 -0.41
C PRO A 110 -39.21 22.48 0.31
N THR A 111 -38.03 21.99 -0.09
CA THR A 111 -36.76 22.32 0.59
C THR A 111 -36.54 23.82 0.71
N ARG A 112 -36.83 24.58 -0.36
CA ARG A 112 -36.70 26.05 -0.39
C ARG A 112 -37.60 26.74 0.63
N VAL A 113 -38.83 26.27 0.83
CA VAL A 113 -39.80 26.89 1.76
C VAL A 113 -39.33 26.74 3.19
N LEU A 114 -38.86 25.55 3.56
CA LEU A 114 -38.30 25.31 4.89
C LEU A 114 -37.02 26.13 5.11
N VAL A 115 -36.12 26.16 4.12
CA VAL A 115 -34.90 26.99 4.16
C VAL A 115 -35.24 28.46 4.38
N GLN A 116 -36.22 29.00 3.66
CA GLN A 116 -36.66 30.39 3.83
C GLN A 116 -37.23 30.64 5.23
N SER A 117 -38.01 29.70 5.78
CA SER A 117 -38.52 29.81 7.15
C SER A 117 -37.40 29.83 8.19
N ILE A 118 -36.37 28.99 8.04
CA ILE A 118 -35.19 28.97 8.93
C ILE A 118 -34.39 30.27 8.79
N ALA A 119 -34.17 30.72 7.55
CA ALA A 119 -33.49 31.97 7.23
C ALA A 119 -34.19 33.18 7.88
N THR A 120 -35.52 33.26 7.84
CA THR A 120 -36.29 34.30 8.52
C THR A 120 -36.07 34.27 10.03
N VAL A 121 -36.12 33.09 10.66
CA VAL A 121 -35.84 32.96 12.09
C VAL A 121 -34.42 33.42 12.45
N MET A 122 -33.44 33.12 11.60
CA MET A 122 -32.06 33.57 11.80
C MET A 122 -31.93 35.08 11.62
N GLN A 123 -32.58 35.65 10.59
CA GLN A 123 -32.59 37.09 10.31
C GLN A 123 -33.26 37.88 11.42
N GLU A 124 -34.37 37.39 12.00
CA GLU A 124 -35.04 38.02 13.14
C GLU A 124 -34.07 38.19 14.32
N ALA A 125 -33.18 37.22 14.55
CA ALA A 125 -32.16 37.30 15.61
C ALA A 125 -31.01 38.28 15.30
N THR A 126 -30.89 38.75 14.05
CA THR A 126 -29.95 39.82 13.66
C THR A 126 -30.51 41.23 13.86
N GLN A 127 -31.80 41.38 14.18
CA GLN A 127 -32.47 42.68 14.26
C GLN A 127 -33.27 42.89 15.55
N SER A 128 -33.79 41.81 16.14
CA SER A 128 -34.62 41.88 17.35
C SER A 128 -33.83 42.39 18.55
N GLY A 129 -34.55 43.02 19.49
CA GLY A 129 -33.94 43.55 20.71
C GLY A 129 -33.43 42.47 21.65
N GLY A 130 -32.26 42.71 22.25
CA GLY A 130 -31.73 41.86 23.33
C GLY A 130 -31.25 40.47 22.93
N VAL A 131 -31.09 40.20 21.62
CA VAL A 131 -30.61 38.91 21.09
C VAL A 131 -29.36 39.10 20.23
N ARG A 132 -28.58 38.03 20.10
CA ARG A 132 -27.44 37.94 19.18
C ARG A 132 -27.80 37.04 17.99
N PRO A 133 -27.12 37.20 16.84
CA PRO A 133 -27.21 36.23 15.74
C PRO A 133 -26.86 34.81 16.20
N PHE A 134 -27.40 33.83 15.49
CA PHE A 134 -27.05 32.42 15.69
C PHE A 134 -25.62 32.15 15.22
N GLY A 135 -24.83 31.46 16.04
CA GLY A 135 -23.43 31.13 15.74
C GLY A 135 -23.28 29.85 14.91
N VAL A 136 -24.13 29.63 13.92
CA VAL A 136 -24.13 28.44 13.06
C VAL A 136 -24.36 28.79 11.60
N SER A 137 -23.72 28.03 10.71
CA SER A 137 -24.16 27.86 9.32
C SER A 137 -24.73 26.47 9.16
N LEU A 138 -25.77 26.36 8.34
CA LEU A 138 -26.50 25.12 8.08
C LEU A 138 -26.33 24.69 6.64
N LEU A 139 -26.19 23.39 6.41
CA LEU A 139 -26.44 22.77 5.12
C LEU A 139 -27.76 22.00 5.20
N VAL A 140 -28.70 22.35 4.32
CA VAL A 140 -30.04 21.77 4.25
C VAL A 140 -30.15 20.98 2.96
N ALA A 141 -30.30 19.67 3.07
CA ALA A 141 -30.46 18.76 1.94
C ALA A 141 -31.89 18.23 1.93
N GLY A 142 -32.54 18.32 0.78
CA GLY A 142 -33.88 17.78 0.63
C GLY A 142 -34.27 17.51 -0.80
N TRP A 143 -35.43 16.88 -0.94
CA TRP A 143 -36.03 16.54 -2.23
C TRP A 143 -37.50 16.95 -2.24
N ASP A 144 -37.95 17.46 -3.38
CA ASP A 144 -39.35 17.71 -3.67
C ASP A 144 -39.68 17.35 -5.12
N SER A 145 -40.94 17.03 -5.39
CA SER A 145 -41.39 16.53 -6.70
C SER A 145 -41.26 17.56 -7.82
N HIS A 146 -41.29 18.85 -7.51
CA HIS A 146 -41.26 19.92 -8.50
C HIS A 146 -39.83 20.30 -8.91
N ARG A 147 -38.88 20.30 -7.98
CA ARG A 147 -37.52 20.78 -8.19
C ARG A 147 -36.46 19.68 -8.13
N GLY A 148 -36.81 18.51 -7.59
CA GLY A 148 -35.89 17.40 -7.38
C GLY A 148 -34.93 17.66 -6.20
N PRO A 149 -33.75 17.00 -6.19
CA PRO A 149 -32.78 17.15 -5.11
C PRO A 149 -32.20 18.57 -5.08
N SER A 150 -32.26 19.22 -3.92
CA SER A 150 -31.65 20.53 -3.70
C SER A 150 -30.88 20.64 -2.38
N LEU A 151 -29.69 21.24 -2.47
CA LEU A 151 -28.79 21.51 -1.34
C LEU A 151 -28.70 23.03 -1.13
N TYR A 152 -28.93 23.49 0.09
CA TYR A 152 -28.84 24.89 0.46
C TYR A 152 -27.86 25.10 1.60
N GLN A 153 -27.19 26.26 1.59
CA GLN A 153 -26.47 26.79 2.74
C GLN A 153 -27.26 27.95 3.33
N VAL A 154 -27.39 28.02 4.65
CA VAL A 154 -27.97 29.16 5.40
C VAL A 154 -26.94 29.68 6.39
N ASP A 155 -26.64 30.98 6.34
CA ASP A 155 -25.62 31.62 7.17
C ASP A 155 -26.22 32.49 8.29
N PRO A 156 -25.44 32.86 9.32
CA PRO A 156 -25.89 33.68 10.46
C PRO A 156 -26.66 34.96 10.14
N SER A 157 -26.47 35.54 8.95
CA SER A 157 -27.23 36.70 8.48
C SER A 157 -28.70 36.42 8.14
N GLY A 158 -29.07 35.15 7.98
CA GLY A 158 -30.31 34.73 7.33
C GLY A 158 -30.22 34.69 5.81
N SER A 159 -29.05 34.93 5.22
CA SER A 159 -28.84 34.71 3.78
C SER A 159 -28.76 33.22 3.48
N PHE A 160 -29.32 32.80 2.34
CA PHE A 160 -29.22 31.42 1.89
C PHE A 160 -28.95 31.32 0.38
N TRP A 161 -28.23 30.28 -0.02
CA TRP A 161 -27.87 30.00 -1.41
C TRP A 161 -28.02 28.51 -1.72
N ALA A 162 -28.40 28.21 -2.96
CA ALA A 162 -28.41 26.83 -3.47
C ALA A 162 -27.01 26.46 -3.98
N TRP A 163 -26.56 25.26 -3.68
CA TRP A 163 -25.23 24.77 -4.03
C TRP A 163 -25.29 23.44 -4.79
N LYS A 164 -24.31 23.24 -5.68
CA LYS A 164 -24.01 21.93 -6.26
C LYS A 164 -23.21 21.08 -5.28
N ALA A 165 -22.17 21.67 -4.71
CA ALA A 165 -21.46 21.16 -3.54
C ALA A 165 -21.01 22.36 -2.70
N SER A 166 -20.96 22.21 -1.37
CA SER A 166 -20.43 23.24 -0.48
C SER A 166 -19.86 22.62 0.79
N ALA A 167 -18.95 23.34 1.44
CA ALA A 167 -18.38 23.00 2.74
C ALA A 167 -18.42 24.24 3.66
N ILE A 168 -18.60 24.00 4.95
CA ILE A 168 -18.64 25.00 6.03
C ILE A 168 -17.79 24.50 7.22
N GLY A 169 -17.32 25.43 8.07
CA GLY A 169 -16.47 25.12 9.23
C GLY A 169 -14.98 25.41 9.04
N LYS A 170 -14.15 24.88 9.93
CA LYS A 170 -12.70 25.16 10.08
C LYS A 170 -11.89 25.05 8.80
N ASN A 171 -12.16 24.04 7.97
CA ASN A 171 -11.39 23.78 6.75
C ASN A 171 -12.18 24.06 5.46
N MET A 172 -13.18 24.94 5.51
CA MET A 172 -14.10 25.17 4.38
C MET A 172 -13.41 25.61 3.08
N THR A 173 -12.35 26.41 3.14
CA THR A 173 -11.66 26.92 1.93
C THR A 173 -10.97 25.78 1.17
N ASN A 174 -10.25 24.91 1.90
CA ASN A 174 -9.57 23.76 1.31
C ASN A 174 -10.58 22.72 0.83
N ALA A 175 -11.61 22.46 1.64
CA ALA A 175 -12.68 21.53 1.28
C ALA A 175 -13.43 21.98 0.01
N LYS A 176 -13.76 23.27 -0.14
CA LYS A 176 -14.37 23.80 -1.37
C LYS A 176 -13.45 23.65 -2.58
N THR A 177 -12.17 23.95 -2.44
CA THR A 177 -11.18 23.79 -3.52
C THR A 177 -11.06 22.32 -3.95
N PHE A 178 -11.12 21.39 -2.99
CA PHE A 178 -11.11 19.95 -3.28
C PHE A 178 -12.40 19.51 -3.99
N LEU A 179 -13.56 19.97 -3.52
CA LEU A 179 -14.86 19.68 -4.14
C LEU A 179 -14.93 20.22 -5.56
N GLU A 180 -14.44 21.44 -5.82
CA GLU A 180 -14.40 22.04 -7.16
C GLU A 180 -13.61 21.18 -8.17
N LYS A 181 -12.55 20.51 -7.72
CA LYS A 181 -11.73 19.63 -8.58
C LYS A 181 -12.37 18.26 -8.83
N ARG A 182 -13.15 17.74 -7.88
CA ARG A 182 -13.71 16.37 -7.93
C ARG A 182 -15.17 16.32 -8.40
N TYR A 183 -15.91 17.40 -8.22
CA TYR A 183 -17.32 17.48 -8.58
C TYR A 183 -17.51 17.50 -10.10
N ASN A 184 -18.53 16.79 -10.56
CA ASN A 184 -19.07 16.90 -11.91
C ASN A 184 -20.60 16.76 -11.83
N ASP A 185 -21.32 17.23 -12.85
CA ASP A 185 -22.78 17.24 -12.84
C ASP A 185 -23.43 15.85 -12.95
N ASP A 186 -22.67 14.83 -13.36
CA ASP A 186 -23.13 13.45 -13.55
C ASP A 186 -22.79 12.54 -12.35
N ILE A 187 -22.29 13.10 -11.24
CA ILE A 187 -21.83 12.33 -10.08
C ILE A 187 -22.99 11.53 -9.48
N SER A 188 -22.74 10.24 -9.22
CA SER A 188 -23.69 9.36 -8.54
C SER A 188 -23.70 9.62 -7.02
N LEU A 189 -24.76 9.20 -6.32
CA LEU A 189 -24.86 9.34 -4.87
C LEU A 189 -23.73 8.59 -4.15
N GLU A 190 -23.39 7.39 -4.61
CA GLU A 190 -22.30 6.58 -4.05
C GLU A 190 -20.94 7.27 -4.23
N ASP A 191 -20.67 7.82 -5.42
CA ASP A 191 -19.46 8.60 -5.69
C ASP A 191 -19.42 9.91 -4.90
N ALA A 192 -20.58 10.52 -4.68
CA ALA A 192 -20.71 11.71 -3.86
C ALA A 192 -20.42 11.39 -2.38
N ILE A 193 -20.91 10.27 -1.84
CA ILE A 193 -20.57 9.82 -0.47
C ILE A 193 -19.05 9.60 -0.35
N HIS A 194 -18.46 8.92 -1.33
CA HIS A 194 -17.01 8.71 -1.36
C HIS A 194 -16.22 10.02 -1.44
N THR A 195 -16.65 10.96 -2.30
CA THR A 195 -16.02 12.29 -2.42
C THR A 195 -16.19 13.10 -1.13
N ALA A 196 -17.33 12.98 -0.46
CA ALA A 196 -17.58 13.59 0.83
C ALA A 196 -16.61 13.08 1.91
N LEU A 197 -16.40 11.76 1.99
CA LEU A 197 -15.46 11.14 2.92
C LEU A 197 -14.02 11.57 2.63
N LEU A 198 -13.58 11.52 1.37
CA LEU A 198 -12.27 12.02 0.96
C LEU A 198 -12.03 13.48 1.36
N THR A 199 -13.04 14.32 1.16
CA THR A 199 -12.95 15.74 1.50
C THR A 199 -12.84 15.96 3.00
N LEU A 200 -13.57 15.18 3.81
CA LEU A 200 -13.45 15.23 5.28
C LEU A 200 -12.08 14.74 5.75
N LYS A 201 -11.50 13.72 5.09
CA LYS A 201 -10.21 13.12 5.44
C LYS A 201 -9.04 14.12 5.37
N GLU A 202 -9.01 14.98 4.36
CA GLU A 202 -7.96 16.02 4.17
C GLU A 202 -7.83 16.97 5.37
N GLY A 203 -8.93 17.16 6.13
CA GLY A 203 -8.99 18.06 7.28
C GLY A 203 -9.24 17.36 8.60
N PHE A 204 -9.13 16.03 8.66
CA PHE A 204 -9.52 15.23 9.82
C PHE A 204 -8.38 15.13 10.84
N GLU A 205 -8.65 15.50 12.09
CA GLU A 205 -7.69 15.36 13.19
C GLU A 205 -7.95 14.03 13.93
N GLY A 206 -7.07 13.04 13.76
CA GLY A 206 -7.17 11.73 14.44
C GLY A 206 -7.63 10.59 13.51
N GLN A 207 -8.23 9.54 14.08
CA GLN A 207 -8.71 8.39 13.32
C GLN A 207 -10.15 8.58 12.84
N MET A 208 -10.34 8.36 11.54
CA MET A 208 -11.63 8.39 10.86
C MET A 208 -12.31 7.03 11.03
N THR A 209 -13.35 6.95 11.86
CA THR A 209 -14.09 5.73 12.16
C THR A 209 -15.59 5.96 11.97
N GLU A 210 -16.38 4.90 12.02
CA GLU A 210 -17.83 4.95 11.89
C GLU A 210 -18.52 5.77 12.99
N LYS A 211 -17.84 5.96 14.13
CA LYS A 211 -18.35 6.73 15.27
C LYS A 211 -17.98 8.21 15.19
N THR A 212 -16.87 8.53 14.53
CA THR A 212 -16.37 9.91 14.45
C THR A 212 -16.93 10.68 13.25
N ILE A 213 -17.84 10.08 12.47
CA ILE A 213 -18.48 10.69 11.31
C ILE A 213 -19.98 10.45 11.32
N GLU A 214 -20.73 11.45 10.89
CA GLU A 214 -22.15 11.29 10.59
C GLU A 214 -22.46 11.65 9.14
N ILE A 215 -23.27 10.82 8.50
CA ILE A 215 -23.68 10.97 7.10
C ILE A 215 -25.20 10.90 7.00
N GLY A 216 -25.78 11.87 6.29
CA GLY A 216 -27.17 11.88 5.88
C GLY A 216 -27.27 11.84 4.37
N VAL A 217 -28.20 11.05 3.86
CA VAL A 217 -28.44 10.91 2.42
C VAL A 217 -29.89 11.20 2.07
N VAL A 218 -30.08 11.89 0.96
CA VAL A 218 -31.36 12.07 0.27
C VAL A 218 -31.32 11.16 -0.96
N THR A 219 -32.27 10.24 -1.11
CA THR A 219 -32.40 9.39 -2.31
C THR A 219 -33.53 9.88 -3.18
N VAL A 220 -33.31 10.03 -4.49
CA VAL A 220 -34.39 10.36 -5.42
C VAL A 220 -35.31 9.12 -5.56
N PRO A 221 -36.62 9.24 -5.27
CA PRO A 221 -37.56 8.14 -5.46
C PRO A 221 -37.65 7.71 -6.92
N THR A 222 -37.79 6.41 -7.17
CA THR A 222 -38.02 5.89 -8.53
C THR A 222 -39.46 6.18 -9.01
N ALA A 223 -39.69 6.15 -10.32
CA ALA A 223 -41.01 6.43 -10.91
C ALA A 223 -42.10 5.47 -10.40
N GLU A 224 -41.73 4.23 -10.10
CA GLU A 224 -42.61 3.21 -9.50
C GLU A 224 -42.99 3.57 -8.05
N GLU A 225 -42.02 4.00 -7.24
CA GLU A 225 -42.23 4.46 -5.86
C GLU A 225 -43.05 5.76 -5.78
N LEU A 226 -43.06 6.57 -6.84
CA LEU A 226 -43.92 7.74 -6.95
C LEU A 226 -45.36 7.38 -7.38
N ALA A 227 -45.56 6.22 -8.01
CA ALA A 227 -46.87 5.75 -8.49
C ALA A 227 -47.63 4.93 -7.43
N GLU A 228 -46.92 4.31 -6.49
CA GLU A 228 -47.51 3.67 -5.30
C GLU A 228 -48.03 4.72 -4.31
N ILE A 229 -49.20 5.30 -4.59
CA ILE A 229 -49.96 6.06 -3.58
C ILE A 229 -50.60 5.03 -2.65
N PRO A 230 -50.21 4.95 -1.36
CA PRO A 230 -50.85 4.01 -0.45
C PRO A 230 -52.30 4.46 -0.23
N VAL A 231 -53.25 3.64 -0.65
CA VAL A 231 -54.66 3.81 -0.31
C VAL A 231 -54.82 3.57 1.18
N GLY A 232 -54.71 4.64 1.98
CA GLY A 232 -54.96 4.61 3.41
C GLY A 232 -53.76 5.00 4.28
N GLY A 233 -53.39 6.28 4.29
CA GLY A 233 -52.68 6.93 5.42
C GLY A 233 -51.30 6.39 5.83
N GLU A 234 -50.74 5.39 5.15
CA GLU A 234 -49.41 4.88 5.44
C GLU A 234 -48.32 5.85 4.95
N ARG A 235 -47.31 6.02 5.80
CA ARG A 235 -46.26 7.04 5.69
C ARG A 235 -45.44 6.80 4.42
N VAL A 236 -45.38 7.80 3.55
CA VAL A 236 -44.42 7.90 2.43
C VAL A 236 -43.02 7.49 2.96
N LYS A 237 -42.35 6.55 2.27
CA LYS A 237 -40.98 6.15 2.61
C LYS A 237 -40.11 7.40 2.81
N PRO A 238 -39.34 7.50 3.90
CA PRO A 238 -38.49 8.67 4.12
C PRO A 238 -37.43 8.74 3.02
N VAL A 239 -37.42 9.87 2.31
CA VAL A 239 -36.47 10.21 1.24
C VAL A 239 -35.12 10.62 1.83
N PHE A 240 -35.12 11.25 3.00
CA PHE A 240 -33.92 11.52 3.78
C PHE A 240 -33.73 10.47 4.86
N ARG A 241 -32.54 9.88 4.93
CA ARG A 241 -32.13 8.97 6.01
C ARG A 241 -30.71 9.27 6.49
N LYS A 242 -30.47 9.08 7.79
CA LYS A 242 -29.13 9.03 8.38
C LYS A 242 -28.58 7.62 8.20
N LEU A 243 -27.33 7.49 7.75
CA LEU A 243 -26.67 6.19 7.64
C LEU A 243 -26.36 5.64 9.02
N THR A 244 -26.47 4.32 9.19
CA THR A 244 -26.08 3.64 10.44
C THR A 244 -24.57 3.56 10.58
N GLU A 245 -24.06 3.34 11.79
CA GLU A 245 -22.61 3.13 12.00
C GLU A 245 -22.08 1.97 11.15
N GLU A 246 -22.85 0.90 10.97
CA GLU A 246 -22.48 -0.22 10.10
C GLU A 246 -22.35 0.20 8.64
N GLN A 247 -23.32 0.95 8.11
CA GLN A 247 -23.24 1.47 6.74
C GLN A 247 -22.08 2.45 6.56
N VAL A 248 -21.85 3.33 7.53
CA VAL A 248 -20.70 4.24 7.51
C VAL A 248 -19.40 3.44 7.57
N ARG A 249 -19.34 2.38 8.38
CA ARG A 249 -18.20 1.44 8.41
C ARG A 249 -18.02 0.80 7.04
N ASP A 250 -19.06 0.35 6.37
CA ASP A 250 -18.97 -0.23 5.02
C ASP A 250 -18.46 0.79 4.01
N TYR A 251 -18.86 2.06 4.09
CA TYR A 251 -18.32 3.13 3.24
C TYR A 251 -16.87 3.50 3.55
N LEU A 252 -16.46 3.45 4.82
CA LEU A 252 -15.07 3.63 5.24
C LEU A 252 -14.23 2.41 4.87
N ALA A 253 -14.83 1.24 4.92
CA ALA A 253 -14.29 -0.04 4.51
C ALA A 253 -14.50 -0.28 3.00
N LEU A 254 -15.11 0.60 2.23
CA LEU A 254 -15.01 0.56 0.76
C LEU A 254 -13.62 1.04 0.30
N TYR A 255 -12.70 1.21 1.26
CA TYR A 255 -11.25 1.08 1.13
C TYR A 255 -10.71 -0.37 1.25
N LEU A 256 -11.56 -1.39 1.41
CA LEU A 256 -11.36 -2.86 1.34
C LEU A 256 -12.64 -3.60 1.84
N PRO A 257 -13.42 -4.31 0.99
CA PRO A 257 -14.76 -4.80 1.36
C PRO A 257 -14.77 -5.68 2.64
N PRO A 258 -15.64 -5.42 3.65
CA PRO A 258 -15.53 -6.03 4.98
C PRO A 258 -16.53 -7.16 5.31
N THR A 259 -17.06 -7.91 4.32
CA THR A 259 -17.96 -9.05 4.64
C THR A 259 -17.57 -10.38 4.00
N ALA A 260 -16.50 -10.43 3.22
CA ALA A 260 -15.78 -11.67 2.98
C ALA A 260 -14.45 -11.56 3.74
N PRO A 261 -14.04 -12.56 4.55
CA PRO A 261 -12.65 -12.62 4.96
C PRO A 261 -11.81 -12.53 3.68
N LEU A 262 -10.85 -11.59 3.65
CA LEU A 262 -9.93 -11.52 2.53
C LEU A 262 -9.30 -12.91 2.38
N PRO A 263 -9.35 -13.52 1.18
CA PRO A 263 -8.79 -14.84 1.00
C PRO A 263 -7.33 -14.79 1.43
N PRO A 264 -6.84 -15.76 2.21
CA PRO A 264 -5.45 -15.77 2.63
C PRO A 264 -4.54 -15.71 1.38
N ILE A 265 -3.65 -14.72 1.31
CA ILE A 265 -2.58 -14.64 0.30
C ILE A 265 -1.66 -15.85 0.44
N LEU A 266 -1.34 -16.23 1.68
CA LEU A 266 -0.60 -17.44 2.02
C LEU A 266 -1.42 -18.32 2.96
N THR A 267 -1.43 -19.63 2.73
CA THR A 267 -2.11 -20.62 3.59
C THR A 267 -1.17 -21.42 4.48
N LEU A 268 0.06 -21.65 4.02
CA LEU A 268 1.14 -22.45 4.62
C LEU A 268 0.70 -23.83 5.14
N GLY A 269 -0.38 -24.38 4.58
CA GLY A 269 -1.00 -25.62 5.08
C GLY A 269 -1.55 -25.54 6.51
N LEU A 270 -1.74 -24.33 7.05
CA LEU A 270 -2.26 -24.07 8.39
C LEU A 270 -3.79 -23.80 8.35
N PRO A 271 -4.50 -24.00 9.48
CA PRO A 271 -5.90 -23.58 9.59
C PRO A 271 -6.05 -22.07 9.38
N GLU A 272 -7.10 -21.64 8.70
CA GLU A 272 -7.37 -20.21 8.41
C GLU A 272 -7.48 -19.35 9.67
N ASP A 273 -7.93 -19.93 10.79
CA ASP A 273 -8.09 -19.25 12.09
C ASP A 273 -6.79 -19.15 12.90
N ASP A 274 -5.65 -19.64 12.40
CA ASP A 274 -4.38 -19.57 13.14
C ASP A 274 -3.95 -18.10 13.31
N PRO A 275 -3.71 -17.62 14.55
CA PRO A 275 -3.43 -16.22 14.80
C PRO A 275 -2.15 -15.74 14.10
N ALA A 276 -1.14 -16.60 13.94
CA ALA A 276 0.10 -16.23 13.26
C ALA A 276 -0.10 -16.12 11.74
N LEU A 277 -0.99 -16.95 11.16
CA LEU A 277 -1.36 -16.89 9.75
C LEU A 277 -2.21 -15.65 9.44
N VAL A 278 -3.14 -15.29 10.33
CA VAL A 278 -3.95 -14.07 10.22
C VAL A 278 -3.07 -12.82 10.29
N GLU A 279 -2.12 -12.77 11.22
CA GLU A 279 -1.18 -11.65 11.35
C GLU A 279 -0.29 -11.51 10.10
N LEU A 280 0.23 -12.63 9.58
CA LEU A 280 1.03 -12.66 8.36
C LEU A 280 0.26 -12.12 7.16
N ASN A 281 -0.94 -12.63 6.91
CA ASN A 281 -1.76 -12.22 5.78
C ASN A 281 -2.17 -10.75 5.87
N LYS A 282 -2.44 -10.25 7.08
CA LYS A 282 -2.71 -8.83 7.30
C LYS A 282 -1.51 -7.96 6.90
N GLU A 283 -0.30 -8.31 7.32
CA GLU A 283 0.90 -7.55 6.95
C GLU A 283 1.21 -7.65 5.45
N LEU A 284 0.92 -8.78 4.80
CA LEU A 284 1.02 -8.93 3.35
C LEU A 284 0.07 -8.00 2.60
N TYR A 285 -1.20 -7.95 3.01
CA TYR A 285 -2.18 -7.03 2.43
C TYR A 285 -1.77 -5.57 2.62
N ASP A 286 -1.29 -5.19 3.81
CA ASP A 286 -0.78 -3.84 4.06
C ASP A 286 0.43 -3.53 3.17
N PHE A 287 1.37 -4.47 3.02
CA PHE A 287 2.53 -4.31 2.17
C PHE A 287 2.14 -4.12 0.69
N LEU A 288 1.22 -4.95 0.19
CA LEU A 288 0.72 -4.87 -1.18
C LEU A 288 -0.03 -3.56 -1.43
N ALA A 289 -0.85 -3.12 -0.49
CA ALA A 289 -1.56 -1.84 -0.59
C ALA A 289 -0.57 -0.65 -0.67
N LEU A 290 0.49 -0.67 0.13
CA LEU A 290 1.56 0.34 0.06
C LEU A 290 2.27 0.32 -1.29
N ALA A 291 2.62 -0.86 -1.80
CA ALA A 291 3.26 -1.02 -3.10
C ALA A 291 2.35 -0.51 -4.23
N LEU A 292 1.08 -0.92 -4.28
CA LEU A 292 0.14 -0.47 -5.30
C LEU A 292 -0.10 1.04 -5.27
N ARG A 293 -0.20 1.64 -4.08
CA ARG A 293 -0.31 3.09 -3.91
C ARG A 293 0.93 3.81 -4.44
N ALA A 294 2.11 3.28 -4.17
CA ALA A 294 3.39 3.85 -4.57
C ALA A 294 3.67 3.72 -6.08
N PHE A 295 3.45 2.53 -6.63
CA PHE A 295 3.89 2.16 -7.98
C PHE A 295 2.81 2.29 -9.03
N VAL A 296 1.54 2.12 -8.69
CA VAL A 296 0.43 2.11 -9.67
C VAL A 296 -0.39 3.37 -9.57
N GLN A 297 -0.82 3.73 -8.37
CA GLN A 297 -1.74 4.87 -8.19
C GLN A 297 -1.12 6.22 -8.58
N THR A 298 0.21 6.33 -8.53
CA THR A 298 0.95 7.55 -8.89
C THR A 298 0.82 7.94 -10.37
N TRP A 299 0.75 6.98 -11.28
CA TRP A 299 0.57 7.23 -12.72
C TRP A 299 -0.84 6.84 -13.20
N TRP A 300 -1.40 5.72 -12.75
CA TRP A 300 -2.74 5.30 -13.17
C TRP A 300 -3.82 6.29 -12.74
N GLY A 301 -3.70 6.84 -11.53
CA GLY A 301 -4.60 7.88 -11.04
C GLY A 301 -4.57 9.18 -11.86
N GLN A 302 -3.52 9.40 -12.67
CA GLN A 302 -3.43 10.53 -13.59
C GLN A 302 -4.08 10.23 -14.95
N ILE A 303 -3.98 8.99 -15.42
CA ILE A 303 -4.53 8.55 -16.72
C ILE A 303 -6.04 8.33 -16.58
N THR A 304 -6.46 7.57 -15.58
CA THR A 304 -7.86 7.18 -15.38
C THR A 304 -8.29 7.45 -13.93
N PRO A 305 -8.55 8.72 -13.55
CA PRO A 305 -8.89 9.08 -12.16
C PRO A 305 -10.18 8.44 -11.61
N ARG A 306 -10.97 7.82 -12.48
CA ARG A 306 -12.28 7.21 -12.20
C ARG A 306 -12.23 5.69 -12.12
N ASP A 307 -11.16 5.06 -12.61
CA ASP A 307 -11.01 3.61 -12.56
C ASP A 307 -10.42 3.22 -11.22
N LYS A 308 -11.25 2.56 -10.41
CA LYS A 308 -10.88 2.02 -9.10
C LYS A 308 -10.77 0.49 -9.12
N ASP A 309 -11.04 -0.14 -10.25
CA ASP A 309 -11.11 -1.60 -10.40
C ASP A 309 -9.74 -2.20 -10.69
N LEU A 310 -8.83 -1.43 -11.29
CA LEU A 310 -7.48 -1.90 -11.59
C LEU A 310 -6.70 -2.35 -10.34
N LEU A 311 -6.78 -1.62 -9.22
CA LEU A 311 -6.00 -1.98 -8.02
C LEU A 311 -6.49 -3.30 -7.38
N PRO A 312 -7.80 -3.53 -7.20
CA PRO A 312 -8.34 -4.83 -6.84
C PRO A 312 -7.98 -5.95 -7.83
N GLN A 313 -8.03 -5.70 -9.15
CA GLN A 313 -7.66 -6.69 -10.17
C GLN A 313 -6.19 -7.09 -10.05
N ILE A 314 -5.27 -6.13 -9.96
CA ILE A 314 -3.85 -6.41 -9.73
C ILE A 314 -3.65 -7.18 -8.42
N THR A 315 -4.39 -6.84 -7.37
CA THR A 315 -4.33 -7.55 -6.08
C THR A 315 -4.73 -9.02 -6.23
N ARG A 316 -5.78 -9.31 -7.01
CA ARG A 316 -6.23 -10.67 -7.30
C ARG A 316 -5.19 -11.45 -8.10
N VAL A 317 -4.64 -10.86 -9.16
CA VAL A 317 -3.57 -11.46 -9.98
C VAL A 317 -2.35 -11.81 -9.13
N VAL A 318 -1.87 -10.87 -8.32
CA VAL A 318 -0.73 -11.09 -7.42
C VAL A 318 -1.04 -12.18 -6.39
N THR A 319 -2.26 -12.22 -5.86
CA THR A 319 -2.69 -13.27 -4.90
C THR A 319 -2.62 -14.65 -5.55
N HIS A 320 -3.15 -14.82 -6.77
CA HIS A 320 -3.08 -16.08 -7.49
C HIS A 320 -1.65 -16.53 -7.76
N VAL A 321 -0.77 -15.60 -8.17
CA VAL A 321 0.64 -15.91 -8.41
C VAL A 321 1.34 -16.36 -7.12
N ILE A 322 1.09 -15.68 -5.99
CA ILE A 322 1.69 -16.06 -4.71
C ILE A 322 1.19 -17.43 -4.24
N GLN A 323 -0.10 -17.74 -4.41
CA GLN A 323 -0.66 -19.04 -4.06
C GLN A 323 -0.14 -20.18 -4.94
N ASP A 324 0.04 -19.94 -6.25
CA ASP A 324 0.67 -20.93 -7.15
C ASP A 324 2.14 -21.16 -6.76
N ILE A 325 2.89 -20.10 -6.44
CA ILE A 325 4.25 -20.21 -5.92
C ILE A 325 4.28 -21.00 -4.60
N GLU A 326 3.35 -20.75 -3.69
CA GLU A 326 3.24 -21.49 -2.43
C GLU A 326 3.00 -22.99 -2.67
N GLN A 327 2.04 -23.30 -3.55
CA GLN A 327 1.72 -24.67 -3.92
C GLN A 327 2.93 -25.37 -4.56
N ARG A 328 3.62 -24.72 -5.48
CA ARG A 328 4.83 -25.26 -6.14
C ARG A 328 5.98 -25.42 -5.14
N ALA A 329 6.26 -24.42 -4.33
CA ALA A 329 7.29 -24.45 -3.29
C ALA A 329 7.07 -25.57 -2.27
N SER A 330 5.81 -25.91 -1.97
CA SER A 330 5.49 -27.04 -1.07
C SER A 330 5.91 -28.41 -1.62
N ASN A 331 6.10 -28.52 -2.94
CA ASN A 331 6.54 -29.74 -3.62
C ASN A 331 8.06 -29.76 -3.91
N VAL A 332 8.76 -28.64 -3.71
CA VAL A 332 10.21 -28.55 -3.91
C VAL A 332 10.96 -29.18 -2.73
N ASP A 333 11.96 -30.00 -3.03
CA ASP A 333 12.88 -30.50 -2.01
C ASP A 333 13.86 -29.39 -1.58
N LEU A 334 13.40 -28.57 -0.63
CA LEU A 334 14.18 -27.51 0.01
C LEU A 334 15.50 -28.03 0.61
N GLY A 335 15.56 -29.28 1.06
CA GLY A 335 16.78 -29.88 1.58
C GLY A 335 17.84 -30.04 0.50
N ASN A 336 17.44 -30.60 -0.64
CA ASN A 336 18.32 -30.74 -1.81
C ASN A 336 18.70 -29.37 -2.41
N LEU A 337 17.76 -28.44 -2.52
CA LEU A 337 18.02 -27.09 -3.04
C LEU A 337 19.08 -26.37 -2.19
N VAL A 338 18.90 -26.32 -0.87
CA VAL A 338 19.78 -25.57 0.04
C VAL A 338 21.13 -26.25 0.28
N LEU A 339 21.20 -27.58 0.31
CA LEU A 339 22.42 -28.30 0.70
C LEU A 339 23.21 -28.91 -0.45
N SER A 340 22.56 -29.10 -1.60
CA SER A 340 23.18 -29.66 -2.79
C SER A 340 23.33 -28.58 -3.87
N GLN A 341 22.22 -28.10 -4.42
CA GLN A 341 22.23 -27.28 -5.64
C GLN A 341 22.82 -25.87 -5.43
N ILE A 342 22.36 -25.14 -4.40
CA ILE A 342 22.89 -23.80 -4.09
C ILE A 342 24.40 -23.87 -3.78
N PRO A 343 24.90 -24.80 -2.94
CA PRO A 343 26.33 -24.93 -2.69
C PRO A 343 27.15 -25.23 -3.94
N VAL A 344 26.65 -26.03 -4.89
CA VAL A 344 27.33 -26.27 -6.18
C VAL A 344 27.50 -24.96 -6.96
N LEU A 345 26.46 -24.12 -7.05
CA LEU A 345 26.54 -22.85 -7.76
C LEU A 345 27.50 -21.86 -7.08
N VAL A 346 27.47 -21.79 -5.75
CA VAL A 346 28.39 -20.94 -4.99
C VAL A 346 29.83 -21.44 -5.14
N ASP A 347 30.03 -22.77 -5.16
CA ASP A 347 31.35 -23.38 -5.32
C ASP A 347 31.92 -23.08 -6.72
N LEU A 348 31.09 -23.22 -7.75
CA LEU A 348 31.42 -22.83 -9.13
C LEU A 348 31.80 -21.35 -9.20
N HIS A 349 31.00 -20.47 -8.61
CA HIS A 349 31.27 -19.02 -8.56
C HIS A 349 32.60 -18.69 -7.89
N VAL A 350 32.88 -19.29 -6.74
CA VAL A 350 34.13 -19.10 -5.99
C VAL A 350 35.32 -19.60 -6.80
N ASN A 351 35.20 -20.76 -7.45
CA ASN A 351 36.27 -21.34 -8.25
C ASN A 351 36.56 -20.50 -9.49
N ASP A 352 35.53 -20.06 -10.22
CA ASP A 352 35.68 -19.24 -11.43
C ASP A 352 36.24 -17.85 -11.12
N TYR A 353 35.89 -17.28 -9.96
CA TYR A 353 36.51 -16.06 -9.45
C TYR A 353 38.01 -16.27 -9.24
N ARG A 354 38.40 -17.36 -8.59
CA ARG A 354 39.82 -17.65 -8.31
C ARG A 354 40.59 -17.93 -9.59
N ILE A 355 40.02 -18.66 -10.54
CA ILE A 355 40.62 -18.89 -11.86
C ILE A 355 40.81 -17.55 -12.58
N SER A 356 39.81 -16.66 -12.52
CA SER A 356 39.89 -15.31 -13.11
C SER A 356 41.00 -14.49 -12.47
N ALA A 357 41.07 -14.47 -11.14
CA ALA A 357 42.10 -13.78 -10.36
C ALA A 357 43.52 -14.33 -10.64
N MET A 358 43.68 -15.65 -10.81
CA MET A 358 44.95 -16.28 -11.18
C MET A 358 45.37 -15.98 -12.61
N ARG A 359 44.41 -15.83 -13.53
CA ARG A 359 44.67 -15.51 -14.95
C ARG A 359 45.06 -14.04 -15.17
N MET A 360 44.75 -13.15 -14.22
CA MET A 360 45.21 -11.76 -14.25
C MET A 360 46.74 -11.68 -14.34
N GLY A 361 47.25 -11.01 -15.36
CA GLY A 361 48.71 -10.85 -15.57
C GLY A 361 49.39 -11.99 -16.33
N THR A 362 48.64 -12.96 -16.86
CA THR A 362 49.17 -14.03 -17.72
C THR A 362 48.92 -13.75 -19.22
N ALA A 363 49.65 -14.40 -20.13
CA ALA A 363 49.55 -14.17 -21.59
C ALA A 363 48.15 -14.41 -22.21
N PHE A 364 47.22 -15.00 -21.45
CA PHE A 364 45.83 -15.23 -21.87
C PHE A 364 44.95 -13.97 -21.82
N THR A 365 45.47 -12.83 -21.33
CA THR A 365 44.72 -11.54 -21.27
C THR A 365 44.63 -10.80 -22.62
N ASN A 366 45.19 -11.34 -23.70
CA ASN A 366 45.35 -10.66 -25.00
C ASN A 366 44.04 -10.46 -25.80
N ALA A 367 42.88 -10.88 -25.27
CA ALA A 367 41.59 -10.72 -25.94
C ALA A 367 40.87 -9.39 -25.65
N SER A 368 41.32 -8.59 -24.67
CA SER A 368 40.71 -7.30 -24.32
C SER A 368 41.77 -6.21 -24.05
N PRO A 369 41.57 -4.96 -24.50
CA PRO A 369 42.54 -3.87 -24.36
C PRO A 369 42.79 -3.43 -22.90
N SER A 370 41.93 -3.83 -21.95
CA SER A 370 42.11 -3.66 -20.51
C SER A 370 41.51 -4.87 -19.75
N PRO A 371 42.31 -5.90 -19.39
CA PRO A 371 41.78 -7.06 -18.70
C PRO A 371 41.38 -6.70 -17.26
N THR A 372 40.10 -6.86 -16.94
CA THR A 372 39.57 -6.72 -15.58
C THR A 372 39.11 -8.09 -15.09
N ILE A 373 39.16 -8.33 -13.77
CA ILE A 373 38.68 -9.59 -13.16
C ILE A 373 37.21 -9.86 -13.55
N PRO A 374 36.28 -8.87 -13.50
CA PRO A 374 34.90 -9.08 -13.91
C PRO A 374 34.74 -9.45 -15.40
N GLY A 375 35.56 -8.87 -16.29
CA GLY A 375 35.52 -9.19 -17.71
C GLY A 375 35.98 -10.62 -18.02
N LEU A 376 37.05 -11.08 -17.35
CA LEU A 376 37.51 -12.47 -17.45
C LEU A 376 36.51 -13.46 -16.84
N PHE A 377 35.88 -13.08 -15.73
CA PHE A 377 34.84 -13.89 -15.09
C PHE A 377 33.63 -14.06 -16.02
N HIS A 378 33.17 -12.97 -16.65
CA HIS A 378 32.06 -13.02 -17.60
C HIS A 378 32.35 -13.91 -18.81
N MET A 379 33.60 -13.95 -19.29
CA MET A 379 34.01 -14.88 -20.36
C MET A 379 34.00 -16.35 -19.92
N LEU A 380 34.26 -16.64 -18.65
CA LEU A 380 34.20 -17.99 -18.09
C LEU A 380 32.76 -18.43 -17.84
N GLN A 381 31.89 -17.50 -17.44
CA GLN A 381 30.48 -17.72 -17.12
C GLN A 381 29.55 -16.80 -17.91
N PRO A 382 29.46 -16.97 -19.25
CA PRO A 382 28.54 -16.18 -20.06
C PRO A 382 27.09 -16.50 -19.68
N HIS A 383 26.26 -15.47 -19.49
CA HIS A 383 24.86 -15.63 -19.12
C HIS A 383 23.97 -14.70 -19.93
N VAL A 384 22.85 -15.21 -20.47
CA VAL A 384 21.91 -14.45 -21.33
C VAL A 384 21.36 -13.21 -20.63
N ALA A 385 21.08 -13.36 -19.33
CA ALA A 385 20.62 -12.26 -18.49
C ALA A 385 21.67 -11.19 -18.24
N ILE A 386 22.95 -11.36 -18.60
CA ILE A 386 24.01 -10.40 -18.27
C ILE A 386 24.60 -9.87 -19.56
N GLN A 387 24.33 -8.60 -19.85
CA GLN A 387 24.84 -7.91 -21.03
C GLN A 387 25.98 -7.00 -20.63
N THR A 388 27.04 -6.97 -21.42
CA THR A 388 28.12 -5.99 -21.27
C THR A 388 27.61 -4.61 -21.71
N ASN A 389 27.65 -3.65 -20.79
CA ASN A 389 27.35 -2.26 -21.11
C ASN A 389 28.39 -1.74 -22.10
N GLN A 390 27.93 -1.23 -23.24
CA GLN A 390 28.79 -0.76 -24.32
C GLN A 390 29.57 0.50 -23.95
N ASP A 391 29.07 1.31 -23.01
CA ASP A 391 29.68 2.58 -22.60
C ASP A 391 30.74 2.41 -21.50
N THR A 392 30.53 1.46 -20.58
CA THR A 392 31.38 1.26 -19.39
C THR A 392 32.16 -0.06 -19.40
N GLY A 393 31.81 -1.00 -20.29
CA GLY A 393 32.36 -2.36 -20.32
C GLY A 393 31.92 -3.24 -19.14
N VAL A 394 31.00 -2.75 -18.31
CA VAL A 394 30.55 -3.38 -17.06
C VAL A 394 29.34 -4.29 -17.35
N PRO A 395 29.30 -5.53 -16.84
CA PRO A 395 28.14 -6.41 -17.00
C PRO A 395 26.94 -5.91 -16.19
N ILE A 396 25.78 -5.80 -16.86
CA ILE A 396 24.51 -5.36 -16.28
C ILE A 396 23.46 -6.43 -16.55
N ILE A 397 22.64 -6.75 -15.54
CA ILE A 397 21.49 -7.64 -15.72
C ILE A 397 20.52 -7.03 -16.75
N SER A 398 20.17 -7.77 -17.80
CA SER A 398 19.26 -7.35 -18.87
C SER A 398 17.84 -7.19 -18.36
N GLU A 399 17.24 -6.02 -18.59
CA GLU A 399 15.83 -5.79 -18.28
C GLU A 399 14.90 -6.65 -19.15
N VAL A 400 15.34 -6.96 -20.37
CA VAL A 400 14.58 -7.81 -21.30
C VAL A 400 14.46 -9.21 -20.75
N TYR A 401 15.54 -9.75 -20.17
CA TYR A 401 15.53 -11.04 -19.51
C TYR A 401 14.54 -11.10 -18.36
N LEU A 402 14.59 -10.12 -17.44
CA LEU A 402 13.68 -10.07 -16.30
C LEU A 402 12.22 -9.93 -16.74
N ARG A 403 11.93 -9.12 -17.77
CA ARG A 403 10.58 -9.02 -18.34
C ARG A 403 10.09 -10.35 -18.91
N GLN A 404 10.94 -11.03 -19.69
CA GLN A 404 10.58 -12.31 -20.31
C GLN A 404 10.36 -13.41 -19.26
N LEU A 405 11.21 -13.44 -18.23
CA LEU A 405 11.07 -14.36 -17.11
C LEU A 405 9.74 -14.14 -16.38
N VAL A 406 9.43 -12.89 -16.03
CA VAL A 406 8.15 -12.54 -15.38
C VAL A 406 6.97 -12.90 -16.28
N GLU A 407 7.05 -12.64 -17.58
CA GLU A 407 5.97 -12.97 -18.53
C GLU A 407 5.74 -14.48 -18.65
N ASN A 408 6.81 -15.28 -18.69
CA ASN A 408 6.71 -16.73 -18.70
C ASN A 408 6.16 -17.28 -17.37
N ILE A 409 6.56 -16.71 -16.23
CA ILE A 409 6.00 -17.06 -14.91
C ILE A 409 4.50 -16.75 -14.87
N LEU A 410 4.09 -15.54 -15.27
CA LEU A 410 2.68 -15.15 -15.32
C LEU A 410 1.87 -16.07 -16.25
N ARG A 411 2.45 -16.52 -17.37
CA ARG A 411 1.80 -17.46 -18.29
C ARG A 411 1.52 -18.82 -17.66
N LEU A 412 2.42 -19.28 -16.79
CA LEU A 412 2.31 -20.59 -16.14
C LEU A 412 1.48 -20.54 -14.86
N SER A 413 1.45 -19.39 -14.18
CA SER A 413 0.78 -19.21 -12.88
C SER A 413 -0.66 -18.66 -12.99
N LEU A 414 -1.05 -18.02 -14.10
CA LEU A 414 -2.38 -17.42 -14.23
C LEU A 414 -3.41 -18.32 -14.94
N PRO A 415 -4.69 -18.28 -14.52
CA PRO A 415 -5.80 -18.86 -15.29
C PRO A 415 -5.92 -18.21 -16.68
N SER A 416 -6.49 -18.93 -17.65
CA SER A 416 -6.64 -18.44 -19.03
C SER A 416 -7.43 -17.13 -19.13
N GLU A 417 -8.41 -16.92 -18.24
CA GLU A 417 -9.24 -15.71 -18.19
C GLU A 417 -8.43 -14.47 -17.79
N ASP A 418 -7.56 -14.59 -16.77
CA ASP A 418 -6.73 -13.49 -16.27
C ASP A 418 -5.50 -13.27 -17.19
N TRP A 419 -5.06 -14.31 -17.91
CA TRP A 419 -3.99 -14.21 -18.92
C TRP A 419 -4.41 -13.42 -20.18
N GLU A 420 -5.70 -13.35 -20.51
CA GLU A 420 -6.15 -12.61 -21.71
C GLU A 420 -6.08 -11.08 -21.54
N SER A 421 -6.01 -10.56 -20.30
CA SER A 421 -5.96 -9.12 -20.00
C SER A 421 -4.56 -8.52 -20.25
N GLU A 422 -4.35 -7.90 -21.41
CA GLU A 422 -3.08 -7.23 -21.76
C GLU A 422 -2.68 -6.09 -20.81
N ALA A 423 -3.67 -5.35 -20.27
CA ALA A 423 -3.43 -4.21 -19.39
C ALA A 423 -2.89 -4.64 -18.02
N GLU A 424 -3.46 -5.69 -17.43
CA GLU A 424 -3.04 -6.22 -16.13
C GLU A 424 -1.67 -6.90 -16.23
N LYS A 425 -1.44 -7.69 -17.30
CA LYS A 425 -0.13 -8.29 -17.59
C LYS A 425 0.96 -7.24 -17.73
N CYS A 426 0.70 -6.19 -18.52
CA CYS A 426 1.65 -5.11 -18.73
C CYS A 426 1.94 -4.36 -17.42
N ALA A 427 0.91 -4.08 -16.62
CA ALA A 427 1.08 -3.41 -15.32
C ALA A 427 1.91 -4.25 -14.35
N VAL A 428 1.60 -5.54 -14.16
CA VAL A 428 2.36 -6.42 -13.25
C VAL A 428 3.80 -6.61 -13.75
N ARG A 429 3.99 -6.87 -15.04
CA ARG A 429 5.32 -6.98 -15.66
C ARG A 429 6.15 -5.73 -15.45
N GLU A 430 5.57 -4.55 -15.70
CA GLU A 430 6.26 -3.28 -15.52
C GLU A 430 6.49 -2.96 -14.04
N ILE A 431 5.59 -3.27 -13.11
CA ILE A 431 5.83 -3.05 -11.66
C ILE A 431 7.09 -3.81 -11.20
N VAL A 432 7.21 -5.09 -11.58
CA VAL A 432 8.35 -5.93 -11.21
C VAL A 432 9.64 -5.44 -11.90
N ALA A 433 9.56 -5.00 -13.16
CA ALA A 433 10.72 -4.49 -13.90
C ALA A 433 11.14 -3.05 -13.50
N HIS A 434 10.20 -2.20 -13.06
CA HIS A 434 10.39 -0.75 -12.90
C HIS A 434 11.14 -0.34 -11.62
N GLU A 435 11.22 -1.19 -10.60
CA GLU A 435 11.96 -0.92 -9.34
C GLU A 435 13.46 -0.59 -9.58
N ARG A 436 14.02 -1.09 -10.68
CA ARG A 436 15.42 -0.81 -11.03
C ARG A 436 15.62 0.53 -11.75
N ARG A 437 14.61 0.99 -12.51
CA ARG A 437 14.66 2.19 -13.37
C ARG A 437 14.91 3.48 -12.57
N LYS A 438 14.30 3.61 -11.37
CA LYS A 438 14.51 4.78 -10.49
C LYS A 438 15.87 4.79 -9.79
N ARG A 439 16.49 3.62 -9.59
CA ARG A 439 17.84 3.53 -9.02
C ARG A 439 18.93 3.79 -10.07
N LEU A 440 18.73 3.35 -11.32
CA LEU A 440 19.63 3.66 -12.44
C LEU A 440 19.50 5.11 -12.94
N GLN A 441 18.29 5.69 -12.99
CA GLN A 441 18.10 7.09 -13.43
C GLN A 441 18.80 8.13 -12.53
N ARG A 442 19.14 7.79 -11.27
CA ARG A 442 19.99 8.64 -10.41
C ARG A 442 21.49 8.52 -10.71
N ARG A 443 21.89 7.48 -11.45
CA ARG A 443 23.25 7.27 -11.98
C ARG A 443 23.44 8.01 -13.32
N ASP A 444 22.39 8.08 -14.14
CA ASP A 444 22.46 8.64 -15.50
C ASP A 444 22.28 10.17 -15.60
N THR A 445 22.19 10.91 -14.48
CA THR A 445 22.24 12.39 -14.53
C THR A 445 23.65 12.95 -14.77
N SER A 446 24.67 12.10 -14.86
CA SER A 446 25.93 12.44 -15.51
C SER A 446 26.06 11.61 -16.79
N GLU A 447 26.06 12.31 -17.91
CA GLU A 447 26.42 11.82 -19.26
C GLU A 447 25.28 11.17 -20.07
N SER A 448 24.66 12.03 -20.88
CA SER A 448 23.94 11.64 -22.10
C SER A 448 24.91 11.55 -23.29
N VAL A 449 24.69 10.61 -24.23
CA VAL A 449 24.61 10.85 -25.71
C VAL A 449 24.44 9.52 -26.49
N THR A 450 23.26 9.39 -27.14
CA THR A 450 22.87 8.71 -28.41
C THR A 450 23.67 7.54 -29.04
N SER A 451 23.01 6.39 -29.29
CA SER A 451 22.36 5.95 -30.58
C SER A 451 22.52 4.46 -30.98
N LEU A 452 21.37 3.87 -31.34
CA LEU A 452 21.05 2.93 -32.46
C LEU A 452 21.70 1.53 -32.63
N SER A 453 20.82 0.53 -32.47
CA SER A 453 20.60 -0.72 -33.24
C SER A 453 21.74 -1.71 -33.53
N SER A 454 21.53 -2.98 -33.19
CA SER A 454 21.17 -4.03 -34.17
C SER A 454 21.01 -5.40 -33.51
N SER A 455 20.12 -6.20 -34.11
CA SER A 455 19.80 -7.58 -33.80
C SER A 455 21.00 -8.52 -33.88
N MET A 456 21.01 -9.58 -33.07
CA MET A 456 21.47 -10.89 -33.51
C MET A 456 20.84 -11.96 -32.62
N GLU A 457 19.90 -12.69 -33.24
CA GLU A 457 19.53 -14.04 -32.87
C GLU A 457 20.79 -14.90 -33.02
N ASP A 458 21.20 -15.59 -31.96
CA ASP A 458 21.60 -16.99 -32.10
C ASP A 458 21.66 -17.71 -30.74
N ARG A 459 21.15 -18.93 -30.83
CA ARG A 459 21.08 -20.08 -29.92
C ARG A 459 22.19 -20.17 -28.86
N ILE A 460 21.84 -20.73 -27.68
CA ILE A 460 22.65 -21.64 -26.81
C ILE A 460 21.69 -22.10 -25.68
N GLU A 461 21.22 -23.34 -25.71
CA GLU A 461 21.71 -24.50 -24.92
C GLU A 461 21.66 -24.25 -23.40
N THR A 462 20.73 -24.96 -22.75
CA THR A 462 20.40 -24.92 -21.33
C THR A 462 21.57 -25.34 -20.43
N PRO A 463 21.74 -24.74 -19.23
CA PRO A 463 22.81 -25.08 -18.27
C PRO A 463 22.66 -26.47 -17.61
N ALA A 464 21.64 -27.25 -17.98
CA ALA A 464 21.33 -28.55 -17.38
C ALA A 464 22.42 -29.63 -17.61
N GLU A 465 23.27 -29.51 -18.65
CA GLU A 465 24.23 -30.57 -18.99
C GLU A 465 25.49 -30.61 -18.12
N VAL A 466 25.83 -29.52 -17.40
CA VAL A 466 27.06 -29.46 -16.57
C VAL A 466 26.90 -30.18 -15.22
N ILE A 467 25.68 -30.59 -14.85
CA ILE A 467 25.39 -31.24 -13.56
C ILE A 467 25.71 -32.77 -13.60
N SER A 468 26.07 -33.34 -14.76
CA SER A 468 26.03 -34.80 -14.96
C SER A 468 27.31 -35.59 -14.62
N ASP A 469 28.47 -34.97 -14.36
CA ASP A 469 29.70 -35.73 -14.12
C ASP A 469 30.08 -35.80 -12.62
N GLY A 470 29.61 -36.87 -11.96
CA GLY A 470 30.26 -37.44 -10.76
C GLY A 470 29.49 -37.41 -9.44
N MET A 471 28.17 -37.18 -9.44
CA MET A 471 27.34 -37.39 -8.26
C MET A 471 27.25 -38.89 -7.93
N THR A 472 27.85 -39.32 -6.83
CA THR A 472 27.41 -40.57 -6.18
C THR A 472 26.01 -40.30 -5.63
N ASP A 473 24.99 -40.79 -6.34
CA ASP A 473 23.57 -40.68 -5.98
C ASP A 473 23.37 -41.00 -4.49
N GLY A 474 23.04 -39.98 -3.71
CA GLY A 474 22.58 -40.14 -2.33
C GLY A 474 23.46 -39.55 -1.22
N ASP A 475 24.32 -38.55 -1.46
CA ASP A 475 25.01 -37.80 -0.38
C ASP A 475 24.68 -36.30 -0.42
N ILE A 476 23.63 -35.90 0.30
CA ILE A 476 23.06 -34.54 0.27
C ILE A 476 24.01 -33.49 0.85
N LEU A 477 24.91 -33.88 1.77
CA LEU A 477 25.84 -32.96 2.44
C LEU A 477 27.14 -32.75 1.66
N LEU A 478 27.44 -33.62 0.70
CA LEU A 478 28.70 -33.57 -0.04
C LEU A 478 28.96 -32.20 -0.68
N PRO A 479 28.01 -31.58 -1.41
CA PRO A 479 28.28 -30.31 -2.07
C PRO A 479 28.52 -29.16 -1.07
N SER A 480 27.76 -29.13 0.02
CA SER A 480 27.98 -28.18 1.13
C SER A 480 29.38 -28.33 1.75
N LEU A 481 29.82 -29.56 2.00
CA LEU A 481 31.14 -29.81 2.59
C LEU A 481 32.29 -29.51 1.62
N LYS A 482 32.07 -29.77 0.32
CA LYS A 482 33.01 -29.40 -0.74
C LYS A 482 33.16 -27.88 -0.81
N LEU A 483 32.05 -27.15 -0.88
CA LEU A 483 32.05 -25.69 -0.86
C LEU A 483 32.82 -25.13 0.35
N VAL A 484 32.55 -25.65 1.55
CA VAL A 484 33.28 -25.21 2.76
C VAL A 484 34.77 -25.49 2.62
N GLY A 485 35.15 -26.66 2.11
CA GLY A 485 36.54 -27.03 1.87
C GLY A 485 37.24 -26.13 0.85
N ASP A 486 36.56 -25.81 -0.24
CA ASP A 486 37.09 -24.95 -1.30
C ASP A 486 37.15 -23.50 -0.82
N LEU A 487 36.14 -22.97 -0.13
CA LEU A 487 36.17 -21.64 0.49
C LEU A 487 37.39 -21.43 1.41
N ILE A 488 37.72 -22.40 2.24
CA ILE A 488 38.87 -22.32 3.16
C ILE A 488 40.21 -22.83 2.57
N GLN A 489 40.22 -23.22 1.29
CA GLN A 489 41.39 -23.79 0.59
C GLN A 489 41.98 -25.00 1.34
N ALA A 490 41.11 -25.89 1.80
CA ALA A 490 41.49 -27.06 2.59
C ALA A 490 42.48 -27.98 1.86
N GLY A 491 42.46 -27.99 0.52
CA GLY A 491 43.38 -28.77 -0.31
C GLY A 491 44.85 -28.47 -0.07
N ASP A 492 45.18 -27.23 0.30
CA ASP A 492 46.56 -26.80 0.58
C ASP A 492 47.03 -27.21 1.99
N ARG A 493 46.12 -27.76 2.83
CA ARG A 493 46.36 -28.07 4.24
C ARG A 493 45.93 -29.48 4.59
N LEU A 494 46.91 -30.39 4.64
CA LEU A 494 46.78 -31.78 5.11
C LEU A 494 45.88 -32.00 6.36
N PRO A 495 46.02 -31.24 7.47
CA PRO A 495 45.17 -31.45 8.64
C PRO A 495 43.71 -31.02 8.40
N THR A 496 43.50 -29.97 7.60
CA THR A 496 42.17 -29.47 7.26
C THR A 496 41.46 -30.41 6.30
N SER A 497 42.16 -30.90 5.26
CA SER A 497 41.61 -31.88 4.31
C SER A 497 41.28 -33.22 4.97
N ALA A 498 42.14 -33.72 5.86
CA ALA A 498 41.85 -34.93 6.65
C ALA A 498 40.63 -34.76 7.57
N SER A 499 40.47 -33.57 8.17
CA SER A 499 39.33 -33.26 9.05
C SER A 499 38.01 -33.18 8.28
N LEU A 500 38.02 -32.56 7.09
CA LEU A 500 36.84 -32.53 6.21
C LEU A 500 36.49 -33.91 5.67
N LEU A 501 37.48 -34.76 5.39
CA LEU A 501 37.24 -36.14 4.99
C LEU A 501 36.55 -36.94 6.12
N LEU A 502 37.00 -36.78 7.36
CA LEU A 502 36.35 -37.37 8.54
C LEU A 502 34.92 -36.86 8.72
N LEU A 503 34.72 -35.54 8.53
CA LEU A 503 33.40 -34.92 8.62
C LEU A 503 32.46 -35.39 7.50
N ARG A 504 33.00 -35.68 6.31
CA ARG A 504 32.25 -36.30 5.21
C ARG A 504 31.83 -37.73 5.53
N PHE A 505 32.72 -38.55 6.11
CA PHE A 505 32.36 -39.89 6.54
C PHE A 505 31.32 -39.91 7.66
N SER A 506 31.44 -39.02 8.65
CA SER A 506 30.44 -38.90 9.71
C SER A 506 29.11 -38.32 9.19
N GLY A 507 29.16 -37.37 8.25
CA GLY A 507 28.00 -36.84 7.53
C GLY A 507 27.19 -37.95 6.85
N ARG A 508 27.87 -38.83 6.10
CA ARG A 508 27.24 -40.00 5.46
C ARG A 508 26.60 -40.96 6.46
N LEU A 509 27.27 -41.22 7.58
CA LEU A 509 26.73 -42.11 8.62
C LEU A 509 25.45 -41.55 9.26
N CYS A 510 25.41 -40.22 9.45
CA CYS A 510 24.28 -39.51 10.03
C CYS A 510 23.26 -39.04 8.97
N GLN A 511 23.41 -39.43 7.71
CA GLN A 511 22.60 -38.88 6.64
C GLN A 511 21.09 -39.11 6.79
N PRO A 512 20.60 -40.30 7.20
CA PRO A 512 19.16 -40.50 7.44
C PRO A 512 18.59 -39.61 8.55
N TRP A 513 19.45 -39.15 9.47
CA TRP A 513 19.07 -38.19 10.51
C TRP A 513 18.99 -36.78 9.94
N PHE A 514 19.96 -36.40 9.10
CA PHE A 514 19.99 -35.12 8.39
C PHE A 514 18.82 -34.95 7.42
N GLU A 515 18.48 -35.99 6.66
CA GLU A 515 17.32 -36.04 5.75
C GLU A 515 15.99 -35.75 6.46
N LYS A 516 15.88 -36.02 7.77
CA LYS A 516 14.69 -35.70 8.57
C LYS A 516 14.81 -34.36 9.29
N LEU A 517 16.01 -34.03 9.79
CA LEU A 517 16.22 -32.83 10.58
C LEU A 517 16.20 -31.56 9.74
N ILE A 518 16.83 -31.58 8.57
CA ILE A 518 16.99 -30.39 7.72
C ILE A 518 15.65 -29.86 7.23
N PRO A 519 14.73 -30.69 6.69
CA PRO A 519 13.40 -30.22 6.32
C PRO A 519 12.63 -29.62 7.51
N LEU A 520 12.75 -30.19 8.72
CA LEU A 520 12.12 -29.66 9.93
C LEU A 520 12.73 -28.31 10.38
N MET A 521 14.03 -28.13 10.20
CA MET A 521 14.70 -26.87 10.51
C MET A 521 14.34 -25.79 9.49
N LEU A 522 14.29 -26.14 8.20
CA LEU A 522 13.90 -25.24 7.11
C LEU A 522 12.43 -24.86 7.21
N SER A 523 11.53 -25.80 7.51
CA SER A 523 10.11 -25.50 7.72
C SER A 523 9.88 -24.60 8.94
N ARG A 524 10.71 -24.71 9.98
CA ARG A 524 10.67 -23.82 11.14
C ARG A 524 11.26 -22.43 10.81
N ALA A 525 12.27 -22.37 9.94
CA ALA A 525 12.83 -21.12 9.47
C ALA A 525 11.81 -20.34 8.62
N ILE A 526 11.05 -21.03 7.77
CA ILE A 526 9.95 -20.52 6.96
C ILE A 526 8.62 -20.68 7.74
N SER A 527 8.61 -20.22 8.99
CA SER A 527 7.38 -20.17 9.79
C SER A 527 6.63 -18.85 9.58
N PRO A 528 5.31 -18.80 9.84
CA PRO A 528 4.54 -17.57 9.66
C PRO A 528 5.15 -16.38 10.41
N THR A 529 5.65 -16.59 11.62
CA THR A 529 6.27 -15.54 12.45
C THR A 529 7.57 -15.00 11.86
N SER A 530 8.43 -15.89 11.33
CA SER A 530 9.65 -15.48 10.61
C SER A 530 9.31 -14.65 9.38
N LEU A 531 8.32 -15.10 8.59
CA LEU A 531 7.87 -14.40 7.39
C LEU A 531 7.28 -13.02 7.72
N THR A 532 6.46 -12.92 8.76
CA THR A 532 5.93 -11.63 9.26
C THR A 532 7.08 -10.69 9.62
N GLY A 533 8.11 -11.19 10.31
CA GLY A 533 9.31 -10.39 10.63
C GLY A 533 10.05 -9.89 9.39
N ILE A 534 10.18 -10.73 8.37
CA ILE A 534 10.81 -10.37 7.08
C ILE A 534 9.96 -9.31 6.35
N ILE A 535 8.64 -9.49 6.29
CA ILE A 535 7.73 -8.55 5.61
C ILE A 535 7.74 -7.19 6.33
N GLN A 536 7.69 -7.17 7.66
CA GLN A 536 7.77 -5.93 8.44
C GLN A 536 9.12 -5.23 8.25
N ALA A 537 10.23 -5.97 8.20
CA ALA A 537 11.54 -5.41 7.91
C ALA A 537 11.60 -4.80 6.50
N SER A 538 11.10 -5.53 5.50
CA SER A 538 10.98 -5.05 4.11
C SER A 538 10.09 -3.82 3.99
N LYS A 539 8.95 -3.79 4.67
CA LYS A 539 8.03 -2.65 4.75
C LYS A 539 8.72 -1.41 5.32
N ARG A 540 9.46 -1.55 6.42
CA ARG A 540 10.24 -0.45 7.03
C ARG A 540 11.37 0.04 6.14
N ALA A 541 12.02 -0.85 5.39
CA ALA A 541 13.12 -0.52 4.50
C ALA A 541 12.63 0.20 3.22
N LEU A 542 11.54 -0.28 2.62
CA LEU A 542 11.00 0.25 1.36
C LEU A 542 10.09 1.48 1.58
N PHE A 543 9.36 1.53 2.70
CA PHE A 543 8.36 2.56 3.01
C PHE A 543 8.58 3.18 4.41
N PRO A 544 9.68 3.92 4.64
CA PRO A 544 9.93 4.56 5.92
C PRO A 544 8.86 5.65 6.22
N ASN A 545 8.28 5.62 7.42
CA ASN A 545 7.21 6.53 7.88
C ASN A 545 5.95 6.57 6.97
N ASP A 546 5.57 5.44 6.37
CA ASP A 546 4.46 5.32 5.39
C ASP A 546 4.62 6.22 4.14
N GLY A 547 5.82 6.78 3.94
CA GLY A 547 6.18 7.63 2.82
C GLY A 547 6.90 6.85 1.72
N TRP A 548 6.64 7.25 0.48
CA TRP A 548 7.33 6.75 -0.71
C TRP A 548 7.75 7.92 -1.62
N PRO A 549 8.94 7.87 -2.25
CA PRO A 549 10.00 6.88 -2.05
C PRO A 549 10.77 7.12 -0.76
N GLY A 550 11.15 6.03 -0.08
CA GLY A 550 12.18 6.11 0.96
C GLY A 550 13.48 6.67 0.36
N PRO A 551 14.30 7.41 1.13
CA PRO A 551 15.64 7.74 0.68
C PRO A 551 16.36 6.42 0.35
N ALA A 552 17.00 6.37 -0.84
CA ALA A 552 17.85 5.23 -1.17
C ALA A 552 18.83 5.04 -0.01
N PRO A 553 19.04 3.80 0.48
CA PRO A 553 20.10 3.55 1.46
C PRO A 553 21.37 4.18 0.92
N ALA A 554 22.00 5.06 1.71
CA ALA A 554 23.29 5.61 1.32
C ALA A 554 24.24 4.42 1.16
N GLU A 555 24.87 4.30 -0.01
CA GLU A 555 25.92 3.30 -0.18
C GLU A 555 26.99 3.59 0.88
N PRO A 556 27.38 2.58 1.69
CA PRO A 556 28.39 2.78 2.69
C PRO A 556 29.65 3.32 2.01
N THR A 557 30.25 4.35 2.60
CA THR A 557 31.52 4.89 2.14
C THR A 557 32.60 3.80 2.12
N ILE A 558 33.69 3.99 1.37
CA ILE A 558 34.78 3.01 1.31
C ILE A 558 35.29 2.70 2.74
N GLU A 559 35.35 3.70 3.62
CA GLU A 559 35.72 3.53 5.03
C GLU A 559 34.70 2.69 5.82
N GLU A 560 33.41 2.94 5.63
CA GLU A 560 32.34 2.14 6.25
C GLU A 560 32.30 0.70 5.71
N GLN A 561 32.54 0.50 4.41
CA GLN A 561 32.64 -0.84 3.81
C GLN A 561 33.80 -1.64 4.41
N LEU A 562 34.95 -0.99 4.60
CA LEU A 562 36.10 -1.61 5.27
C LEU A 562 35.78 -1.96 6.73
N LEU A 563 35.07 -1.08 7.45
CA LEU A 563 34.67 -1.33 8.84
C LEU A 563 33.65 -2.46 8.95
N LEU A 564 32.65 -2.50 8.06
CA LEU A 564 31.68 -3.60 7.98
C LEU A 564 32.38 -4.92 7.69
N ARG A 565 33.38 -4.90 6.81
CA ARG A 565 34.21 -6.07 6.51
C ARG A 565 35.00 -6.52 7.74
N GLU A 566 35.64 -5.61 8.46
CA GLU A 566 36.39 -5.93 9.68
C GLU A 566 35.47 -6.54 10.76
N GLN A 567 34.26 -6.00 10.92
CA GLN A 567 33.24 -6.55 11.82
C GLN A 567 32.80 -7.96 11.42
N LEU A 568 32.60 -8.21 10.12
CA LEU A 568 32.25 -9.53 9.60
C LEU A 568 33.38 -10.54 9.84
N GLU A 569 34.61 -10.16 9.53
CA GLU A 569 35.81 -10.98 9.78
C GLU A 569 35.95 -11.33 11.27
N GLY A 570 35.70 -10.36 12.16
CA GLY A 570 35.67 -10.55 13.61
C GLY A 570 34.61 -11.57 14.04
N ARG A 571 33.36 -11.41 13.56
CA ARG A 571 32.26 -12.33 13.86
C ARG A 571 32.50 -13.75 13.37
N LEU A 572 33.05 -13.91 12.16
CA LEU A 572 33.39 -15.22 11.60
C LEU A 572 34.48 -15.92 12.42
N SER A 573 35.44 -15.16 12.95
CA SER A 573 36.46 -15.67 13.85
C SER A 573 35.88 -16.15 15.20
N GLU A 574 34.87 -15.44 15.72
CA GLU A 574 34.20 -15.78 16.98
C GLU A 574 33.24 -16.98 16.87
N LEU A 575 32.65 -17.21 15.69
CA LEU A 575 31.73 -18.32 15.43
C LEU A 575 32.39 -19.70 15.63
N CYS A 576 33.72 -19.81 15.45
CA CYS A 576 34.44 -21.07 15.59
C CYS A 576 35.09 -21.20 16.97
N GLN A 577 34.84 -22.32 17.67
CA GLN A 577 35.57 -22.61 18.90
C GLN A 577 37.09 -22.69 18.64
N PRO A 578 37.96 -22.29 19.60
CA PRO A 578 39.40 -22.14 19.35
C PRO A 578 40.10 -23.40 18.83
N TRP A 579 39.65 -24.59 19.27
CA TRP A 579 40.18 -25.88 18.83
C TRP A 579 39.69 -26.28 17.44
N VAL A 580 38.51 -25.82 17.02
CA VAL A 580 37.97 -26.03 15.66
C VAL A 580 38.67 -25.09 14.68
N ALA A 581 38.82 -23.82 15.07
CA ALA A 581 39.52 -22.82 14.28
C ALA A 581 40.99 -23.20 14.02
N SER A 582 41.68 -23.81 14.99
CA SER A 582 43.08 -24.23 14.80
C SER A 582 43.25 -25.36 13.78
N VAL A 583 42.24 -26.22 13.64
CA VAL A 583 42.23 -27.37 12.73
C VAL A 583 41.69 -26.99 11.34
N ILE A 584 40.62 -26.19 11.29
CA ILE A 584 39.92 -25.85 10.06
C ILE A 584 40.49 -24.59 9.40
N LEU A 585 40.69 -23.51 10.17
CA LEU A 585 41.13 -22.20 9.66
C LEU A 585 42.65 -22.00 9.76
N GLY A 586 43.38 -22.89 10.46
CA GLY A 586 44.83 -22.92 10.57
C GLY A 586 45.36 -22.66 11.99
N GLY A 587 46.58 -23.13 12.27
CA GLY A 587 47.12 -23.20 13.64
C GLY A 587 47.52 -21.87 14.30
N SER A 588 47.51 -20.75 13.57
CA SER A 588 47.87 -19.41 14.08
C SER A 588 46.78 -18.40 13.75
N ARG A 589 46.51 -17.45 14.66
CA ARG A 589 45.51 -16.38 14.45
C ARG A 589 45.75 -15.58 13.16
N LYS A 590 47.01 -15.38 12.76
CA LYS A 590 47.35 -14.69 11.50
C LYS A 590 46.90 -15.49 10.27
N ILE A 591 47.06 -16.81 10.31
CA ILE A 591 46.65 -17.72 9.23
C ILE A 591 45.12 -17.80 9.20
N GLN A 592 44.47 -17.86 10.36
CA GLN A 592 43.01 -17.85 10.48
C GLN A 592 42.41 -16.59 9.84
N ALA A 593 42.91 -15.40 10.21
CA ALA A 593 42.48 -14.13 9.62
C ALA A 593 42.70 -14.09 8.09
N SER A 594 43.87 -14.56 7.61
CA SER A 594 44.14 -14.63 6.17
C SER A 594 43.20 -15.59 5.43
N THR A 595 42.81 -16.70 6.05
CA THR A 595 41.91 -17.70 5.46
C THR A 595 40.50 -17.14 5.36
N ILE A 596 40.01 -16.48 6.43
CA ILE A 596 38.71 -15.82 6.42
C ILE A 596 38.68 -14.72 5.35
N LYS A 597 39.75 -13.92 5.25
CA LYS A 597 39.86 -12.87 4.23
C LYS A 597 39.74 -13.45 2.81
N GLN A 598 40.52 -14.48 2.50
CA GLN A 598 40.49 -15.16 1.19
C GLN A 598 39.15 -15.85 0.88
N ALA A 599 38.42 -16.30 1.88
CA ALA A 599 37.08 -16.86 1.71
C ALA A 599 36.04 -15.77 1.36
N LEU A 600 36.24 -14.53 1.79
CA LEU A 600 35.35 -13.40 1.55
C LEU A 600 35.65 -12.63 0.25
N ASP A 601 36.87 -12.73 -0.28
CA ASP A 601 37.30 -12.00 -1.48
C ASP A 601 36.36 -12.21 -2.69
N PRO A 602 35.89 -13.44 -3.03
CA PRO A 602 34.98 -13.67 -4.16
C PRO A 602 33.66 -12.90 -4.06
N PHE A 603 33.24 -12.53 -2.84
CA PHE A 603 31.98 -11.84 -2.57
C PHE A 603 32.16 -10.34 -2.34
N SER A 604 33.38 -9.87 -2.13
CA SER A 604 33.63 -8.52 -1.62
C SER A 604 34.21 -7.56 -2.66
N GLU A 605 34.89 -8.06 -3.69
CA GLU A 605 35.66 -7.20 -4.59
C GLU A 605 34.85 -6.62 -5.76
N SER A 606 33.74 -7.23 -6.17
CA SER A 606 32.99 -6.79 -7.35
C SER A 606 31.50 -7.16 -7.31
N ALA A 607 30.64 -6.15 -7.40
CA ALA A 607 29.19 -6.32 -7.51
C ALA A 607 28.78 -6.96 -8.85
N GLU A 608 29.59 -6.74 -9.88
CA GLU A 608 29.46 -7.30 -11.22
C GLU A 608 29.56 -8.82 -11.20
N ILE A 609 30.59 -9.34 -10.52
CA ILE A 609 30.81 -10.77 -10.37
C ILE A 609 29.65 -11.40 -9.61
N ASN A 610 29.26 -10.83 -8.48
CA ASN A 610 28.13 -11.31 -7.68
C ASN A 610 26.78 -11.24 -8.42
N SER A 611 26.66 -10.42 -9.46
CA SER A 611 25.45 -10.38 -10.30
C SER A 611 25.24 -11.68 -11.08
N HIS A 612 26.33 -12.35 -11.50
CA HIS A 612 26.25 -13.69 -12.12
C HIS A 612 25.67 -14.71 -11.14
N LEU A 613 26.21 -14.76 -9.92
CA LEU A 613 25.70 -15.66 -8.89
C LEU A 613 24.21 -15.41 -8.60
N LEU A 614 23.79 -14.15 -8.51
CA LEU A 614 22.41 -13.80 -8.22
C LEU A 614 21.44 -14.25 -9.33
N VAL A 615 21.84 -14.11 -10.60
CA VAL A 615 21.04 -14.60 -11.72
C VAL A 615 21.01 -16.12 -11.78
N MET A 616 22.15 -16.80 -11.59
CA MET A 616 22.17 -18.28 -11.57
C MET A 616 21.30 -18.84 -10.44
N LEU A 617 21.30 -18.19 -9.27
CA LEU A 617 20.40 -18.54 -8.18
C LEU A 617 18.93 -18.27 -8.53
N LEU A 618 18.64 -17.17 -9.22
CA LEU A 618 17.29 -16.88 -9.72
C LEU A 618 16.81 -17.95 -10.70
N ASP A 619 17.66 -18.38 -11.63
CA ASP A 619 17.34 -19.40 -12.62
C ASP A 619 17.19 -20.79 -11.99
N LEU A 620 18.01 -21.11 -10.98
CA LEU A 620 17.85 -22.33 -10.18
C LEU A 620 16.49 -22.34 -9.47
N VAL A 621 16.14 -21.26 -8.78
CA VAL A 621 14.85 -21.16 -8.08
C VAL A 621 13.69 -21.19 -9.08
N ALA A 622 13.80 -20.50 -10.21
CA ALA A 622 12.78 -20.49 -11.24
C ALA A 622 12.59 -21.87 -11.89
N SER A 623 13.66 -22.60 -12.15
CA SER A 623 13.58 -23.95 -12.74
C SER A 623 13.04 -25.00 -11.79
N GLU A 624 13.31 -24.89 -10.49
CA GLU A 624 12.72 -25.77 -9.47
C GLU A 624 11.22 -25.50 -9.26
N LEU A 625 10.79 -24.23 -9.28
CA LEU A 625 9.39 -23.87 -9.14
C LEU A 625 8.57 -24.11 -10.43
N TRP A 626 9.17 -23.86 -11.59
CA TRP A 626 8.56 -24.01 -12.91
C TRP A 626 9.46 -24.83 -13.85
N PRO A 627 9.52 -26.16 -13.67
CA PRO A 627 10.30 -27.04 -14.54
C PRO A 627 9.85 -26.98 -16.01
N GLU A 628 8.64 -26.51 -16.28
CA GLU A 628 8.10 -26.28 -17.63
C GLU A 628 8.84 -25.18 -18.39
N LEU A 629 9.48 -24.24 -17.69
CA LEU A 629 10.30 -23.19 -18.32
C LEU A 629 11.45 -23.81 -19.13
N ASN A 630 12.06 -24.88 -18.61
CA ASN A 630 13.16 -25.59 -19.26
C ASN A 630 12.69 -26.50 -20.42
N GLN A 631 11.39 -26.80 -20.51
CA GLN A 631 10.81 -27.61 -21.59
C GLN A 631 10.33 -26.75 -22.78
N SER A 632 10.20 -25.43 -22.56
CA SER A 632 9.64 -24.48 -23.52
C SER A 632 10.69 -23.75 -24.39
N SER A 633 11.96 -24.11 -24.23
CA SER A 633 13.11 -23.60 -25.01
C SER A 633 13.46 -24.51 -26.20
#